data_AF-A0A2K6KPK8-F1
#
_entry.id   AF-A0A2K6KPK8-F1
#
_cell.length_a   1.000
_cell.length_b   1.000
_cell.length_c   1.000
_cell.angle_alpha   90.00
_cell.angle_beta   90.00
_cell.angle_gamma   90.00
#
_symmetry.space_group_name_H-M   'P 1'
#
loop_
_entity.id
_entity.type
_entity.pdbx_description
1 polymer ?
#
loop_
_entity_poly.entity_id
_entity_poly.type
_entity_poly.pdbx_seq_one_letter_code
_entity_poly.pdbx_strand_id
1 'polypeptide(L)'
;MSGLRPSTQVDPEIELFVKAGSDGESIGNCPFCQRLFMILWLKGVKFNVTTVDMTRKPEELKDLAPGTNPPFLVYNKELKTDFIKIEEFLEQTLAPPRYPHLSPKYKESFDVGCNLFAKFSAYIKNTQKEANKNFEKSLLKEFKRLDDYLNTPLLDEIDPDSAEEPTVSRRLFLDGDQLTLADCSLLPKLNIIKVSLYRPDYLSTMPYGTVEEFTNT
;
A
#
# COMPACT_ATOMS: atom_id res chain seq x y z
N MET A 1 -26.11 -13.09 -31.64
CA MET A 1 -25.53 -12.07 -32.54
C MET A 1 -24.28 -11.52 -31.88
N SER A 2 -23.14 -11.83 -32.49
CA SER A 2 -21.79 -11.49 -32.09
C SER A 2 -21.52 -9.99 -32.22
N GLY A 3 -20.98 -9.38 -31.17
CA GLY A 3 -20.58 -7.98 -31.14
C GLY A 3 -19.34 -7.74 -30.30
N LEU A 4 -18.30 -8.57 -30.43
CA LEU A 4 -16.97 -8.21 -29.94
C LEU A 4 -16.35 -7.21 -30.91
N ARG A 5 -16.47 -5.92 -30.61
CA ARG A 5 -15.52 -4.94 -31.12
C ARG A 5 -14.22 -5.13 -30.34
N PRO A 6 -13.06 -5.35 -30.98
CA PRO A 6 -11.79 -5.19 -30.29
C PRO A 6 -11.73 -3.71 -29.86
N SER A 7 -11.56 -3.43 -28.57
CA SER A 7 -11.25 -2.06 -28.14
C SER A 7 -9.93 -1.67 -28.79
N THR A 8 -9.96 -0.75 -29.75
CA THR A 8 -8.79 -0.18 -30.44
C THR A 8 -7.94 0.72 -29.52
N GLN A 9 -8.11 0.63 -28.21
CA GLN A 9 -7.34 1.42 -27.26
C GLN A 9 -6.02 0.73 -26.96
N VAL A 10 -4.94 1.32 -27.46
CA VAL A 10 -3.56 0.94 -27.14
C VAL A 10 -3.40 0.89 -25.61
N ASP A 11 -2.76 -0.18 -25.10
CA ASP A 11 -2.37 -0.25 -23.68
C ASP A 11 -1.44 0.93 -23.36
N PRO A 12 -1.58 1.60 -22.20
CA PRO A 12 -0.65 2.65 -21.81
C PRO A 12 0.75 2.08 -21.54
N GLU A 13 1.77 2.87 -21.85
CA GLU A 13 3.14 2.59 -21.42
C GLU A 13 3.30 3.06 -19.97
N ILE A 14 3.47 2.10 -19.06
CA ILE A 14 3.59 2.36 -17.63
C ILE A 14 4.91 1.81 -17.10
N GLU A 15 5.68 2.66 -16.44
CA GLU A 15 6.88 2.27 -15.70
C GLU A 15 6.83 2.84 -14.27
N LEU A 16 6.84 1.95 -13.28
CA LEU A 16 6.87 2.29 -11.87
C LEU A 16 8.31 2.24 -11.35
N PHE A 17 8.76 3.35 -10.78
CA PHE A 17 10.08 3.45 -10.17
C PHE A 17 9.96 3.28 -8.66
N VAL A 18 10.61 2.25 -8.14
CA VAL A 18 10.57 1.87 -6.72
C VAL A 18 11.95 1.99 -6.08
N LYS A 19 12.00 2.15 -4.76
CA LYS A 19 13.26 2.16 -4.02
C LYS A 19 13.99 0.82 -4.16
N ALA A 20 15.28 0.84 -4.49
CA ALA A 20 16.09 -0.37 -4.49
C ALA A 20 16.45 -0.83 -3.05
N GLY A 21 16.75 -2.11 -2.90
CA GLY A 21 17.29 -2.70 -1.69
C GLY A 21 18.76 -2.31 -1.45
N SER A 22 19.37 -2.86 -0.41
CA SER A 22 20.77 -2.56 -0.06
C SER A 22 21.79 -3.06 -1.07
N ASP A 23 21.42 -4.03 -1.92
CA ASP A 23 22.21 -4.49 -3.05
C ASP A 23 22.11 -3.55 -4.28
N GLY A 24 21.19 -2.59 -4.25
CA GLY A 24 20.92 -1.66 -5.35
C GLY A 24 20.15 -2.26 -6.52
N GLU A 25 19.72 -3.52 -6.43
CA GLU A 25 19.05 -4.26 -7.51
C GLU A 25 17.69 -4.83 -7.09
N SER A 26 17.57 -5.30 -5.85
CA SER A 26 16.32 -5.86 -5.34
C SER A 26 15.29 -4.78 -5.01
N ILE A 27 14.03 -5.16 -4.81
CA ILE A 27 13.00 -4.24 -4.31
C ILE A 27 13.28 -3.91 -2.84
N GLY A 28 13.45 -2.63 -2.55
CA GLY A 28 13.71 -2.12 -1.21
C GLY A 28 12.47 -2.03 -0.32
N ASN A 29 12.71 -1.82 0.98
CA ASN A 29 11.63 -1.65 1.96
C ASN A 29 10.97 -0.27 1.82
N CYS A 30 9.86 -0.21 1.08
CA CYS A 30 9.09 1.00 0.83
C CYS A 30 7.58 0.64 0.74
N PRO A 31 6.78 0.88 1.79
CA PRO A 31 5.35 0.55 1.80
C PRO A 31 4.56 1.35 0.75
N PHE A 32 4.97 2.59 0.45
CA PHE A 32 4.35 3.40 -0.61
C PHE A 32 4.62 2.84 -2.01
N CYS A 33 5.84 2.35 -2.25
CA CYS A 33 6.23 1.70 -3.49
C CYS A 33 5.43 0.40 -3.68
N GLN A 34 5.34 -0.40 -2.61
CA GLN A 34 4.56 -1.65 -2.62
C GLN A 34 3.06 -1.38 -2.82
N ARG A 35 2.51 -0.31 -2.23
CA ARG A 35 1.11 0.13 -2.44
C ARG A 35 0.82 0.38 -3.92
N LEU A 36 1.63 1.21 -4.59
CA LEU A 36 1.45 1.50 -6.01
C LEU A 36 1.65 0.27 -6.91
N PHE A 37 2.61 -0.60 -6.55
CA PHE A 37 2.80 -1.89 -7.23
C PHE A 37 1.53 -2.75 -7.14
N MET A 38 0.94 -2.89 -5.95
CA MET A 38 -0.30 -3.65 -5.75
C MET A 38 -1.45 -3.07 -6.56
N ILE A 39 -1.59 -1.74 -6.62
CA ILE A 39 -2.63 -1.08 -7.41
C ILE A 39 -2.50 -1.43 -8.90
N LEU A 40 -1.30 -1.27 -9.49
CA LEU A 40 -1.08 -1.61 -10.90
C LEU A 40 -1.34 -3.10 -11.18
N TRP A 41 -0.92 -3.97 -10.25
CA TRP A 41 -1.17 -5.40 -10.34
C TRP A 41 -2.67 -5.73 -10.33
N LEU A 42 -3.44 -5.15 -9.40
CA LEU A 42 -4.88 -5.36 -9.27
C LEU A 42 -5.66 -4.75 -10.44
N LYS A 43 -5.16 -3.65 -11.04
CA LYS A 43 -5.73 -3.10 -12.28
C LYS A 43 -5.57 -4.07 -13.47
N GLY A 44 -4.64 -5.02 -13.41
CA GLY A 44 -4.39 -5.97 -14.50
C GLY A 44 -3.82 -5.31 -15.76
N VAL A 45 -3.22 -4.12 -15.63
CA VAL A 45 -2.55 -3.41 -16.72
C VAL A 45 -1.12 -3.94 -16.86
N LYS A 46 -0.55 -3.88 -18.07
CA LYS A 46 0.88 -4.16 -18.27
C LYS A 46 1.70 -2.97 -17.78
N PHE A 47 2.74 -3.24 -17.00
CA PHE A 47 3.66 -2.21 -16.52
C PHE A 47 5.04 -2.83 -16.26
N ASN A 48 6.07 -2.00 -16.30
CA ASN A 48 7.42 -2.35 -15.88
C ASN A 48 7.72 -1.79 -14.49
N VAL A 49 8.67 -2.41 -13.79
CA VAL A 49 9.16 -1.95 -12.50
C VAL A 49 10.66 -1.78 -12.57
N THR A 50 11.12 -0.58 -12.22
CA THR A 50 12.53 -0.22 -12.20
C THR A 50 12.94 0.17 -10.79
N THR A 51 13.96 -0.49 -10.26
CA THR A 51 14.52 -0.21 -8.95
C THR A 51 15.51 0.95 -9.02
N VAL A 52 15.38 1.89 -8.09
CA VAL A 52 16.21 3.10 -8.04
C VAL A 52 17.14 3.02 -6.83
N ASP A 53 18.43 2.88 -7.11
CA ASP A 53 19.46 2.98 -6.11
C ASP A 53 19.65 4.44 -5.68
N MET A 54 19.21 4.74 -4.46
CA MET A 54 19.27 6.08 -3.87
C MET A 54 20.70 6.50 -3.49
N THR A 55 21.64 5.55 -3.42
CA THR A 55 23.06 5.80 -3.14
C THR A 55 23.85 6.09 -4.41
N ARG A 56 23.44 5.49 -5.53
CA ARG A 56 24.03 5.64 -6.86
C ARG A 56 22.97 6.16 -7.82
N LYS A 57 22.56 7.42 -7.69
CA LYS A 57 21.56 8.04 -8.59
C LYS A 57 22.03 7.94 -10.05
N PRO A 58 21.41 7.09 -10.89
CA PRO A 58 21.77 6.98 -12.30
C PRO A 58 21.61 8.33 -13.01
N GLU A 59 22.50 8.66 -13.94
CA GLU A 59 22.42 9.92 -14.71
C GLU A 59 21.10 10.03 -15.47
N GLU A 60 20.59 8.92 -16.01
CA GLU A 60 19.30 8.84 -16.72
C GLU A 60 18.11 9.31 -15.85
N LEU A 61 18.20 9.11 -14.53
CA LEU A 61 17.18 9.56 -13.60
C LEU A 61 17.25 11.05 -13.28
N LYS A 62 18.41 11.70 -13.48
CA LYS A 62 18.53 13.15 -13.28
C LYS A 62 17.76 13.92 -14.34
N ASP A 63 17.77 13.43 -15.58
CA ASP A 63 17.02 14.05 -16.68
C ASP A 63 15.53 13.72 -16.60
N LEU A 64 15.19 12.49 -16.21
CA LEU A 64 13.81 12.04 -16.13
C LEU A 64 13.05 12.64 -14.93
N ALA A 65 13.66 12.67 -13.75
CA ALA A 65 13.00 13.06 -12.50
C ALA A 65 13.96 13.77 -11.52
N PRO A 66 14.46 14.97 -11.87
CA PRO A 66 15.47 15.68 -11.09
C PRO A 66 15.01 15.93 -9.66
N GLY A 67 15.74 15.38 -8.69
CA GLY A 67 15.45 15.56 -7.26
C GLY A 67 14.23 14.80 -6.75
N THR A 68 13.62 13.94 -7.56
CA THR A 68 12.46 13.12 -7.13
C THR A 68 12.93 11.86 -6.42
N ASN A 69 12.35 11.57 -5.26
CA ASN A 69 12.56 10.31 -4.56
C ASN A 69 11.44 9.32 -4.95
N PRO A 70 11.75 8.02 -5.06
CA PRO A 70 10.73 6.98 -5.22
C PRO A 70 9.68 6.99 -4.08
N PRO A 71 8.43 6.59 -4.35
CA PRO A 71 7.95 6.12 -5.65
C PRO A 71 7.53 7.26 -6.59
N PHE A 72 7.77 7.05 -7.88
CA PHE A 72 7.22 7.88 -8.96
C PHE A 72 6.87 6.98 -10.16
N LEU A 73 6.05 7.50 -11.07
CA LEU A 73 5.50 6.76 -12.20
C LEU A 73 5.76 7.52 -13.49
N VAL A 74 6.16 6.83 -14.55
CA VAL A 74 6.08 7.37 -15.91
C VAL A 74 4.90 6.71 -16.61
N TYR A 75 3.95 7.53 -17.06
CA TYR A 75 2.75 7.09 -17.76
C TYR A 75 2.70 7.76 -19.13
N ASN A 76 2.81 6.99 -20.21
CA ASN A 76 2.90 7.50 -21.59
C ASN A 76 3.93 8.63 -21.73
N LYS A 77 5.13 8.43 -21.15
CA LYS A 77 6.25 9.39 -21.13
C LYS A 77 6.04 10.63 -20.26
N GLU A 78 4.93 10.73 -19.53
CA GLU A 78 4.71 11.78 -18.55
C GLU A 78 5.11 11.33 -17.14
N LEU A 79 6.00 12.08 -16.51
CA LEU A 79 6.35 11.88 -15.11
C LEU A 79 5.18 12.27 -14.19
N LYS A 80 4.80 11.37 -13.29
CA LYS A 80 3.89 11.60 -12.18
C LYS A 80 4.66 11.39 -10.87
N THR A 81 4.59 12.37 -9.99
CA THR A 81 5.19 12.35 -8.65
C THR A 81 4.09 12.49 -7.60
N ASP A 82 4.44 12.33 -6.32
CA ASP A 82 3.51 12.30 -5.18
C ASP A 82 2.59 11.06 -5.23
N PHE A 83 2.84 10.10 -4.33
CA PHE A 83 2.17 8.81 -4.36
C PHE A 83 0.64 8.90 -4.21
N ILE A 84 0.12 9.92 -3.51
CA ILE A 84 -1.32 10.11 -3.34
C ILE A 84 -1.94 10.51 -4.68
N LYS A 85 -1.31 11.47 -5.37
CA LYS A 85 -1.75 11.91 -6.70
C LYS A 85 -1.62 10.82 -7.74
N ILE A 86 -0.58 10.00 -7.66
CA ILE A 86 -0.40 8.84 -8.55
C ILE A 86 -1.54 7.84 -8.35
N GLU A 87 -1.91 7.53 -7.11
CA GLU A 87 -3.02 6.62 -6.81
C GLU A 87 -4.35 7.16 -7.37
N GLU A 88 -4.68 8.43 -7.10
CA GLU A 88 -5.88 9.08 -7.63
C GLU A 88 -5.90 9.05 -9.16
N PHE A 89 -4.76 9.36 -9.78
CA PHE A 89 -4.59 9.31 -11.23
C PHE A 89 -4.82 7.90 -11.79
N LEU A 90 -4.23 6.87 -11.19
CA LEU A 90 -4.38 5.49 -11.64
C LEU A 90 -5.82 5.00 -11.49
N GLU A 91 -6.49 5.36 -10.39
CA GLU A 91 -7.88 4.96 -10.16
C GLU A 91 -8.83 5.62 -11.17
N GLN A 92 -8.62 6.91 -11.47
CA GLN A 92 -9.42 7.65 -12.44
C GLN A 92 -9.14 7.24 -13.89
N THR A 93 -7.87 6.99 -14.23
CA THR A 93 -7.45 6.73 -15.62
C THR A 93 -7.66 5.28 -16.02
N LEU A 94 -7.36 4.34 -15.11
CA LEU A 94 -7.55 2.91 -15.33
C LEU A 94 -8.91 2.50 -14.74
N ALA A 95 -9.99 2.91 -15.39
CA ALA A 95 -11.36 2.74 -14.91
C ALA A 95 -12.19 1.70 -15.73
N PRO A 96 -13.36 1.30 -15.23
CA PRO A 96 -14.31 0.48 -15.99
C PRO A 96 -14.72 1.14 -17.33
N PRO A 97 -15.08 0.34 -18.36
CA PRO A 97 -15.28 -1.11 -18.34
C PRO A 97 -14.00 -1.94 -18.54
N ARG A 98 -12.85 -1.31 -18.81
CA ARG A 98 -11.62 -2.03 -19.17
C ARG A 98 -10.83 -2.53 -17.96
N TYR A 99 -10.80 -1.73 -16.89
CA TYR A 99 -10.05 -2.02 -15.68
C TYR A 99 -10.98 -2.02 -14.46
N PRO A 100 -10.69 -2.78 -13.40
CA PRO A 100 -11.54 -2.82 -12.21
C PRO A 100 -11.50 -1.49 -11.45
N HIS A 101 -12.59 -1.16 -10.77
CA HIS A 101 -12.64 -0.08 -9.77
C HIS A 101 -12.12 -0.62 -8.44
N LEU A 102 -11.15 0.07 -7.80
CA LEU A 102 -10.51 -0.41 -6.57
C LEU A 102 -10.86 0.42 -5.34
N SER A 103 -11.55 1.55 -5.49
CA SER A 103 -11.94 2.35 -4.33
C SER A 103 -12.89 1.57 -3.42
N PRO A 104 -12.66 1.56 -2.09
CA PRO A 104 -13.58 0.94 -1.15
C PRO A 104 -14.91 1.68 -1.13
N LYS A 105 -15.97 0.94 -0.83
CA LYS A 105 -17.32 1.45 -0.59
C LYS A 105 -17.38 2.18 0.75
N TYR A 106 -16.74 1.61 1.78
CA TYR A 106 -16.77 2.16 3.13
C TYR A 106 -15.51 2.98 3.40
N LYS A 107 -15.70 4.26 3.75
CA LYS A 107 -14.59 5.13 4.17
C LYS A 107 -13.85 4.55 5.39
N GLU A 108 -14.57 3.86 6.27
CA GLU A 108 -14.00 3.27 7.48
C GLU A 108 -12.91 2.23 7.19
N SER A 109 -12.96 1.57 6.02
CA SER A 109 -11.92 0.66 5.52
C SER A 109 -10.55 1.35 5.42
N PHE A 110 -10.50 2.64 5.07
CA PHE A 110 -9.26 3.42 5.13
C PHE A 110 -8.91 3.87 6.56
N ASP A 111 -9.91 4.29 7.33
CA ASP A 111 -9.72 4.94 8.63
C ASP A 111 -9.30 3.98 9.75
N VAL A 112 -9.62 2.69 9.63
CA VAL A 112 -9.31 1.69 10.67
C VAL A 112 -7.80 1.42 10.79
N GLY A 113 -7.07 1.48 9.69
CA GLY A 113 -5.64 1.16 9.63
C GLY A 113 -4.70 2.38 9.66
N CYS A 114 -5.23 3.60 9.58
CA CYS A 114 -4.41 4.80 9.35
C CYS A 114 -3.43 5.10 10.51
N ASN A 115 -3.87 4.90 11.76
CA ASN A 115 -3.08 5.20 12.95
C ASN A 115 -2.12 4.08 13.35
N LEU A 116 -2.34 2.85 12.87
CA LEU A 116 -1.61 1.66 13.31
C LEU A 116 -0.10 1.83 13.09
N PHE A 117 0.28 2.31 11.91
CA PHE A 117 1.69 2.47 11.57
C PHE A 117 2.38 3.60 12.34
N ALA A 118 1.67 4.69 12.66
CA ALA A 118 2.19 5.77 13.49
C ALA A 118 2.44 5.29 14.94
N LYS A 119 1.51 4.51 15.51
CA LYS A 119 1.71 3.91 16.85
C LYS A 119 2.84 2.90 16.86
N PHE A 120 2.96 2.08 15.82
CA PHE A 120 4.08 1.17 15.66
C PHE A 120 5.41 1.92 15.57
N SER A 121 5.47 2.98 14.76
CA SER A 121 6.67 3.81 14.61
C SER A 121 7.10 4.44 15.94
N ALA A 122 6.15 4.92 16.74
CA ALA A 122 6.44 5.44 18.08
C ALA A 122 6.94 4.35 19.03
N TYR A 123 6.35 3.15 18.97
CA TYR A 123 6.79 2.00 19.78
C TYR A 123 8.21 1.56 19.44
N ILE A 124 8.54 1.42 18.16
CA ILE A 124 9.83 0.85 17.73
C ILE A 124 11.00 1.83 17.89
N LYS A 125 10.73 3.15 17.80
CA LYS A 125 11.70 4.22 18.02
C LYS A 125 11.93 4.53 19.50
N ASN A 126 11.11 3.99 20.41
CA ASN A 126 11.18 4.31 21.82
C ASN A 126 12.49 3.80 22.44
N THR A 127 13.28 4.72 23.00
CA THR A 127 14.52 4.40 23.72
C THR A 127 14.34 4.34 25.24
N GLN A 128 13.19 4.76 25.77
CA GLN A 128 12.91 4.84 27.20
C GLN A 128 12.16 3.59 27.68
N LYS A 129 12.81 2.75 28.50
CA LYS A 129 12.25 1.46 28.95
C LYS A 129 10.95 1.63 29.75
N GLU A 130 10.86 2.70 30.53
CA GLU A 130 9.73 3.04 31.39
C GLU A 130 8.46 3.38 30.57
N ALA A 131 8.64 3.96 29.39
CA ALA A 131 7.54 4.32 28.48
C ALA A 131 7.09 3.14 27.59
N ASN A 132 7.86 2.05 27.51
CA ASN A 132 7.64 0.98 26.54
C ASN A 132 6.26 0.33 26.68
N LYS A 133 5.82 0.07 27.91
CA LYS A 133 4.48 -0.48 28.20
C LYS A 133 3.35 0.40 27.69
N ASN A 134 3.53 1.72 27.72
CA ASN A 134 2.50 2.67 27.26
C ASN A 134 2.41 2.67 25.73
N PHE A 135 3.55 2.64 25.03
CA PHE A 135 3.57 2.54 23.57
C PHE A 135 3.03 1.20 23.07
N GLU A 136 3.41 0.10 23.72
CA GLU A 136 2.88 -1.24 23.42
C GLU A 136 1.35 -1.27 23.60
N LYS A 137 0.85 -0.76 24.74
CA LYS A 137 -0.59 -0.66 24.99
C LYS A 137 -1.30 0.20 23.94
N SER A 138 -0.68 1.29 23.49
CA SER A 138 -1.24 2.13 22.42
C SER A 138 -1.29 1.40 21.07
N LEU A 139 -0.27 0.59 20.75
CA LEU A 139 -0.24 -0.20 19.53
C LEU A 139 -1.27 -1.34 19.56
N LEU A 140 -1.36 -2.06 20.69
CA LEU A 140 -2.36 -3.11 20.90
C LEU A 140 -3.80 -2.58 20.81
N LYS A 141 -4.04 -1.33 21.23
CA LYS A 141 -5.35 -0.69 21.08
C LYS A 141 -5.72 -0.51 19.60
N GLU A 142 -4.79 -0.10 18.74
CA GLU A 142 -5.06 0.04 17.30
C GLU A 142 -5.22 -1.33 16.63
N PHE A 143 -4.45 -2.35 17.03
CA PHE A 143 -4.67 -3.72 16.56
C PHE A 143 -6.05 -4.25 16.96
N LYS A 144 -6.47 -3.99 18.20
CA LYS A 144 -7.81 -4.36 18.64
C LYS A 144 -8.89 -3.66 17.82
N ARG A 145 -8.73 -2.37 17.53
CA ARG A 145 -9.69 -1.64 16.66
C ARG A 145 -9.77 -2.25 15.26
N LEU A 146 -8.64 -2.65 14.68
CA LEU A 146 -8.60 -3.34 13.39
C LEU A 146 -9.26 -4.73 13.46
N ASP A 147 -8.98 -5.50 14.51
CA ASP A 147 -9.56 -6.82 14.74
C ASP A 147 -11.08 -6.75 14.96
N ASP A 148 -11.54 -5.82 15.80
CA ASP A 148 -12.97 -5.58 16.03
C ASP A 148 -13.67 -5.22 14.70
N TYR A 149 -13.05 -4.39 13.86
CA TYR A 149 -13.59 -4.06 12.54
C TYR A 149 -13.66 -5.26 11.60
N LEU A 150 -12.60 -6.07 11.51
CA LEU A 150 -12.54 -7.26 10.64
C LEU A 150 -13.56 -8.33 11.07
N ASN A 151 -13.83 -8.45 12.37
CA ASN A 151 -14.81 -9.38 12.91
C ASN A 151 -16.25 -8.86 12.88
N THR A 152 -16.47 -7.55 12.69
CA THR A 152 -17.80 -6.97 12.57
C THR A 152 -18.26 -6.99 11.11
N PRO A 153 -19.42 -7.59 10.78
CA PRO A 153 -19.95 -7.60 9.42
C PRO A 153 -20.20 -6.20 8.84
N LEU A 154 -19.95 -6.05 7.54
CA LEU A 154 -20.31 -4.84 6.80
C LEU A 154 -21.83 -4.79 6.55
N LEU A 155 -22.37 -3.61 6.27
CA LEU A 155 -23.82 -3.42 6.06
C LEU A 155 -24.39 -4.21 4.87
N ASP A 156 -23.57 -4.49 3.86
CA ASP A 156 -23.93 -5.26 2.67
C ASP A 156 -23.32 -6.68 2.67
N GLU A 157 -22.78 -7.14 3.80
CA GLU A 157 -22.21 -8.48 3.92
C GLU A 157 -23.34 -9.52 3.97
N ILE A 158 -23.30 -10.45 3.02
CA ILE A 158 -24.25 -11.58 2.92
C ILE A 158 -23.44 -12.85 3.11
N ASP A 159 -23.81 -13.66 4.11
CA ASP A 159 -23.22 -14.98 4.29
C ASP A 159 -23.82 -15.95 3.26
N PRO A 160 -23.02 -16.52 2.33
CA PRO A 160 -23.55 -17.45 1.32
C PRO A 160 -24.05 -18.76 1.93
N ASP A 161 -23.64 -19.09 3.15
CA ASP A 161 -23.96 -20.34 3.84
C ASP A 161 -25.09 -20.19 4.88
N SER A 162 -25.60 -18.96 5.09
CA SER A 162 -26.61 -18.66 6.12
C SER A 162 -27.70 -17.71 5.61
N ALA A 163 -28.94 -17.94 6.05
CA ALA A 163 -30.07 -17.04 5.78
C ALA A 163 -30.23 -15.94 6.84
N GLU A 164 -29.47 -15.99 7.92
CA GLU A 164 -29.47 -15.01 9.01
C GLU A 164 -28.36 -13.96 8.83
N GLU A 165 -28.57 -12.75 9.36
CA GLU A 165 -27.51 -11.73 9.39
C GLU A 165 -26.29 -12.30 10.14
N PRO A 166 -25.08 -12.23 9.55
CA PRO A 166 -23.89 -12.75 10.20
C PRO A 166 -23.65 -12.02 11.52
N THR A 167 -23.24 -12.75 12.56
CA THR A 167 -22.85 -12.16 13.85
C THR A 167 -21.35 -11.92 13.94
N VAL A 168 -20.58 -12.63 13.11
CA VAL A 168 -19.13 -12.50 12.95
C VAL A 168 -18.84 -12.53 11.46
N SER A 169 -18.09 -11.53 11.00
CA SER A 169 -17.67 -11.40 9.61
C SER A 169 -16.76 -12.54 9.17
N ARG A 170 -16.88 -12.92 7.90
CA ARG A 170 -15.98 -13.89 7.23
C ARG A 170 -15.39 -13.35 5.94
N ARG A 171 -15.58 -12.06 5.66
CA ARG A 171 -15.02 -11.42 4.46
C ARG A 171 -13.51 -11.58 4.39
N LEU A 172 -12.98 -11.65 3.18
CA LEU A 172 -11.54 -11.90 2.97
C LEU A 172 -10.66 -10.68 3.25
N PHE A 173 -11.16 -9.47 2.99
CA PHE A 173 -10.40 -8.21 3.02
C PHE A 173 -11.18 -7.08 3.70
N LEU A 174 -10.60 -5.88 3.78
CA LEU A 174 -11.16 -4.78 4.58
C LEU A 174 -12.60 -4.42 4.19
N ASP A 175 -12.87 -4.36 2.89
CA ASP A 175 -14.12 -3.84 2.32
C ASP A 175 -14.99 -4.91 1.62
N GLY A 176 -14.68 -6.20 1.86
CA GLY A 176 -15.37 -7.34 1.27
C GLY A 176 -14.40 -8.42 0.79
N ASP A 177 -14.79 -9.16 -0.25
CA ASP A 177 -14.02 -10.32 -0.74
C ASP A 177 -13.04 -10.00 -1.87
N GLN A 178 -12.92 -8.74 -2.25
CA GLN A 178 -11.96 -8.25 -3.24
C GLN A 178 -11.01 -7.24 -2.60
N LEU A 179 -9.75 -7.25 -3.04
CA LEU A 179 -8.77 -6.27 -2.60
C LEU A 179 -9.13 -4.88 -3.12
N THR A 180 -9.01 -3.88 -2.25
CA THR A 180 -9.28 -2.47 -2.53
C THR A 180 -8.05 -1.59 -2.29
N LEU A 181 -8.16 -0.30 -2.59
CA LEU A 181 -7.14 0.70 -2.25
C LEU A 181 -6.84 0.76 -0.73
N ALA A 182 -7.83 0.44 0.12
CA ALA A 182 -7.61 0.35 1.57
C ALA A 182 -6.64 -0.78 1.92
N ASP A 183 -6.78 -1.94 1.27
CA ASP A 183 -5.88 -3.08 1.47
C ASP A 183 -4.48 -2.78 0.94
N CYS A 184 -4.37 -2.15 -0.25
CA CYS A 184 -3.11 -1.68 -0.80
C CYS A 184 -2.39 -0.70 0.15
N SER A 185 -3.14 0.09 0.93
CA SER A 185 -2.58 0.99 1.94
C SER A 185 -2.10 0.26 3.19
N LEU A 186 -2.89 -0.69 3.70
CA LEU A 186 -2.67 -1.31 5.01
C LEU A 186 -1.74 -2.53 4.96
N LEU A 187 -1.84 -3.40 3.95
CA LEU A 187 -1.10 -4.66 3.91
C LEU A 187 0.44 -4.48 3.88
N PRO A 188 1.02 -3.55 3.09
CA PRO A 188 2.46 -3.28 3.15
C PRO A 188 2.92 -2.84 4.55
N LYS A 189 2.11 -2.01 5.21
CA LYS A 189 2.37 -1.51 6.57
C LYS A 189 2.32 -2.65 7.59
N LEU A 190 1.31 -3.51 7.54
CA LEU A 190 1.20 -4.69 8.40
C LEU A 190 2.37 -5.66 8.23
N ASN A 191 2.83 -5.87 6.99
CA ASN A 191 3.99 -6.71 6.73
C ASN A 191 5.26 -6.17 7.40
N ILE A 192 5.51 -4.86 7.30
CA ILE A 192 6.64 -4.21 7.98
C ILE A 192 6.55 -4.38 9.50
N ILE A 193 5.37 -4.15 10.09
CA ILE A 193 5.15 -4.32 11.53
C ILE A 193 5.49 -5.75 11.94
N LYS A 194 4.95 -6.75 11.23
CA LYS A 194 5.18 -8.17 11.52
C LYS A 194 6.67 -8.53 11.47
N VAL A 195 7.36 -8.21 10.37
CA VAL A 195 8.77 -8.56 10.20
C VAL A 195 9.65 -7.88 11.25
N SER A 196 9.40 -6.59 11.51
CA SER A 196 10.18 -5.79 12.46
C SER A 196 10.05 -6.29 13.91
N LEU A 197 8.86 -6.75 14.29
CA LEU A 197 8.62 -7.31 15.63
C LEU A 197 9.16 -8.74 15.77
N TYR A 198 9.13 -9.54 14.69
CA TYR A 198 9.60 -10.93 14.72
C TYR A 198 11.12 -11.06 14.60
N ARG A 199 11.80 -10.06 14.04
CA ARG A 199 13.25 -9.99 13.92
C ARG A 199 13.78 -8.66 14.48
N PRO A 200 14.05 -8.58 15.79
CA PRO A 200 14.59 -7.36 16.41
C PRO A 200 15.90 -6.90 15.75
N ASP A 201 16.72 -7.84 15.30
CA ASP A 201 17.99 -7.59 14.60
C ASP A 201 17.81 -6.92 13.24
N TYR A 202 16.61 -6.97 12.65
CA TYR A 202 16.29 -6.30 11.39
C TYR A 202 16.18 -4.77 11.58
N LEU A 203 15.87 -4.30 12.79
CA LEU A 203 15.75 -2.87 13.09
C LEU A 203 17.09 -2.14 13.04
N SER A 204 18.19 -2.82 13.38
CA SER A 204 19.54 -2.23 13.29
C SER A 204 20.04 -2.11 11.84
N THR A 205 19.41 -2.82 10.90
CA THR A 205 19.70 -2.76 9.46
C THR A 205 18.70 -1.90 8.68
N MET A 206 17.62 -1.46 9.32
CA MET A 206 16.70 -0.49 8.74
C MET A 206 17.42 0.87 8.62
N PRO A 207 17.55 1.45 7.41
CA PRO A 207 18.13 2.77 7.28
C PRO A 207 17.37 3.77 8.16
N TYR A 208 18.08 4.63 8.89
CA TYR A 208 17.50 5.65 9.77
C TYR A 208 16.40 6.50 9.09
N GLY A 209 16.50 6.71 7.77
CA GLY A 209 15.51 7.46 6.96
C GLY A 209 14.21 6.71 6.69
N THR A 210 14.16 5.38 6.77
CA THR A 210 12.94 4.61 6.49
C THR A 210 11.85 5.00 7.50
N VAL A 211 12.19 5.13 8.78
CA VAL A 211 11.19 5.45 9.82
C VAL A 211 10.80 6.93 9.86
N GLU A 212 11.60 7.85 9.31
CA GLU A 212 11.24 9.27 9.13
C GLU A 212 10.37 9.51 7.90
N GLU A 213 10.56 8.76 6.81
CA GLU A 213 9.66 8.75 5.64
C GLU A 213 8.24 8.26 6.00
N PHE A 214 8.07 7.56 7.11
CA PHE A 214 6.79 6.94 7.51
C PHE A 214 5.92 7.74 8.47
N THR A 215 6.43 8.82 9.07
CA THR A 215 5.67 9.64 10.03
C THR A 215 5.06 10.89 9.42
N ASN A 216 5.37 11.21 8.16
CA ASN A 216 4.98 12.46 7.48
C ASN A 216 3.84 12.31 6.45
N THR A 217 3.04 11.25 6.51
CA THR A 217 1.81 11.09 5.72
C THR A 217 0.63 10.69 6.59
#